data_AF-A0A3B6H264-F1
#
_entry.id   AF-A0A3B6H264-F1
#
_cell.length_a   1.000
_cell.length_b   1.000
_cell.length_c   1.000
_cell.angle_alpha   90.00
_cell.angle_beta   90.00
_cell.angle_gamma   90.00
#
_symmetry.space_group_name_H-M   'P 1'
#
loop_
_entity.id
_entity.type
_entity.pdbx_description
1 polymer ?
#
loop_
_entity_poly.entity_id
_entity_poly.type
_entity_poly.pdbx_seq_one_letter_code
_entity_poly.pdbx_strand_id
1 'polypeptide(L)'
;MGSLSNLCKLDSLHIYVRGGEINFLSEDWVPPLQLRRLAFSLPSSWFKILPSWINPSSLSLLTYLHIKVVEVPSEAIQLVGMLPAFCVLEIMDISKFYEERVVEMSALSSVALFPCAMECHFLCIGAVPSMFPRGAAPRLKHLGFTFSAKWITRENIDLCMRHIPSLERVEVKVIKEEASDREVYEAKAALRAAAEDHPNRPVLDLH
;
A
#
# COMPACT_ATOMS: atom_id res chain seq x y z
N MET A 1 -19.14 19.99 12.01
CA MET A 1 -17.90 19.38 11.48
C MET A 1 -16.84 20.41 11.03
N GLY A 2 -17.12 21.72 10.96
CA GLY A 2 -16.13 22.75 10.59
C GLY A 2 -15.03 23.09 11.61
N SER A 3 -14.89 22.33 12.71
CA SER A 3 -13.92 22.66 13.77
C SER A 3 -12.49 22.14 13.45
N LEU A 4 -12.37 20.99 12.79
CA LEU A 4 -11.06 20.42 12.43
C LEU A 4 -10.40 21.12 11.24
N SER A 5 -11.21 21.59 10.28
CA SER A 5 -10.74 22.35 9.11
C SER A 5 -10.16 23.72 9.47
N ASN A 6 -10.48 24.25 10.66
CA ASN A 6 -9.96 25.53 11.15
C ASN A 6 -8.58 25.41 11.81
N LEU A 7 -8.05 24.19 11.96
CA LEU A 7 -6.75 23.95 12.56
C LEU A 7 -5.64 24.10 11.50
N CYS A 8 -5.40 25.33 11.04
CA CYS A 8 -4.45 25.63 9.96
C CYS A 8 -2.99 25.26 10.26
N LYS A 9 -2.67 24.92 11.51
CA LYS A 9 -1.33 24.47 11.96
C LYS A 9 -1.25 22.97 12.21
N LEU A 10 -2.31 22.21 11.95
CA LEU A 10 -2.34 20.77 12.19
C LEU A 10 -1.46 20.05 11.17
N ASP A 11 -0.33 19.53 11.62
CA ASP A 11 0.59 18.74 10.79
C ASP A 11 0.36 17.23 10.89
N SER A 12 -0.21 16.76 12.01
CA SER A 12 -0.43 15.34 12.25
C SER A 12 -1.82 15.10 12.82
N LEU A 13 -2.60 14.26 12.14
CA LEU A 13 -3.92 13.85 12.56
C LEU A 13 -3.95 12.32 12.70
N HIS A 14 -4.19 11.88 13.93
CA HIS A 14 -4.36 10.47 14.25
C HIS A 14 -5.74 10.25 14.84
N ILE A 15 -6.55 9.46 14.14
CA ILE A 15 -7.93 9.21 14.49
C ILE A 15 -8.09 7.78 15.02
N TYR A 16 -8.72 7.68 16.18
CA TYR A 16 -9.02 6.41 16.85
C TYR A 16 -10.54 6.22 16.90
N VAL A 17 -11.06 5.36 16.02
CA VAL A 17 -12.49 5.02 15.98
C VAL A 17 -12.66 3.62 16.54
N ARG A 18 -13.50 3.49 17.58
CA ARG A 18 -13.72 2.20 18.24
C ARG A 18 -14.62 1.31 17.37
N GLY A 19 -14.01 0.65 16.39
CA GLY A 19 -14.65 -0.34 15.54
C GLY A 19 -15.65 0.26 14.53
N GLY A 20 -15.76 -0.38 13.37
CA GLY A 20 -16.77 -0.07 12.37
C GLY A 20 -16.31 0.90 11.28
N GLU A 21 -17.28 1.27 10.45
CA GLU A 21 -17.10 2.22 9.36
C GLU A 21 -16.83 3.64 9.90
N ILE A 22 -15.82 4.28 9.32
CA ILE A 22 -15.48 5.67 9.57
C ILE A 22 -16.36 6.54 8.68
N ASN A 23 -17.49 7.01 9.22
CA ASN A 23 -18.50 7.79 8.48
C ASN A 23 -18.72 9.22 9.03
N PHE A 24 -17.98 9.63 10.06
CA PHE A 24 -18.10 10.99 10.63
C PHE A 24 -17.22 12.02 9.91
N LEU A 25 -16.34 11.60 9.00
CA LEU A 25 -15.68 12.51 8.08
C LEU A 25 -16.55 12.59 6.84
N SER A 26 -17.23 13.72 6.64
CA SER A 26 -18.00 13.98 5.42
C SER A 26 -17.10 13.89 4.19
N GLU A 27 -17.66 13.55 3.02
CA GLU A 27 -17.00 13.75 1.73
C GLU A 27 -16.57 15.22 1.54
N ASP A 28 -17.29 16.15 2.16
CA ASP A 28 -16.98 17.59 2.12
C ASP A 28 -15.90 18.00 3.15
N TRP A 29 -15.26 17.06 3.85
CA TRP A 29 -14.21 17.42 4.79
C TRP A 29 -12.99 17.96 4.04
N VAL A 30 -12.59 19.17 4.40
CA VAL A 30 -11.39 19.81 3.86
C VAL A 30 -10.23 19.58 4.84
N PRO A 31 -9.24 18.72 4.48
CA PRO A 31 -8.08 18.52 5.33
C PRO A 31 -7.27 19.82 5.43
N PRO A 32 -6.64 20.10 6.58
CA PRO A 32 -5.73 21.23 6.72
C PRO A 32 -4.57 21.14 5.71
N LEU A 33 -4.27 22.25 5.01
CA LEU A 33 -3.22 22.28 3.97
C LEU A 33 -1.82 21.93 4.49
N GLN A 34 -1.58 22.09 5.80
CA GLN A 34 -0.31 21.77 6.45
C GLN A 34 -0.21 20.31 6.92
N LEU A 35 -1.23 19.49 6.66
CA LEU A 35 -1.28 18.12 7.13
C LEU A 35 -0.21 17.27 6.43
N ARG A 36 0.68 16.70 7.23
CA ARG A 36 1.80 15.85 6.82
C ARG A 36 1.61 14.40 7.20
N ARG A 37 0.86 14.11 8.26
CA ARG A 37 0.59 12.74 8.72
C ARG A 37 -0.90 12.55 8.94
N LEU A 38 -1.44 11.50 8.34
CA LEU A 38 -2.81 11.07 8.54
C LEU A 38 -2.86 9.57 8.84
N ALA A 39 -3.43 9.19 9.98
CA ALA A 39 -3.43 7.80 10.42
C ALA A 39 -4.77 7.38 11.04
N PHE A 40 -5.23 6.18 10.67
CA PHE A 40 -6.42 5.53 11.19
C PHE A 40 -6.06 4.16 11.80
N SER A 41 -5.46 4.15 13.00
CA SER A 41 -4.69 2.99 13.44
C SER A 41 -5.48 1.86 14.08
N LEU A 42 -6.71 2.08 14.57
CA LEU A 42 -7.43 1.01 15.27
C LEU A 42 -7.76 -0.15 14.33
N PRO A 43 -7.42 -1.42 14.68
CA PRO A 43 -7.54 -2.58 13.78
C PRO A 43 -8.92 -2.74 13.15
N SER A 44 -9.96 -2.39 13.91
CA SER A 44 -11.36 -2.61 13.56
C SER A 44 -12.04 -1.39 12.93
N SER A 45 -11.34 -0.33 12.54
CA SER A 45 -11.94 0.84 11.89
C SER A 45 -11.52 0.98 10.42
N TRP A 46 -12.47 1.23 9.52
CA TRP A 46 -12.22 1.28 8.07
C TRP A 46 -13.09 2.31 7.35
N PHE A 47 -12.70 2.70 6.15
CA PHE A 47 -13.56 3.42 5.22
C PHE A 47 -14.25 2.45 4.27
N LYS A 48 -15.49 2.75 3.89
CA LYS A 48 -16.19 1.95 2.87
C LYS A 48 -15.58 2.14 1.48
N ILE A 49 -15.15 3.35 1.15
CA ILE A 49 -14.47 3.73 -0.10
C ILE A 49 -13.32 4.66 0.30
N LEU A 50 -12.25 4.73 -0.51
CA LEU A 50 -11.20 5.73 -0.30
C LEU A 50 -11.82 7.15 -0.35
N PRO A 51 -11.71 7.95 0.72
CA PRO A 51 -12.34 9.27 0.74
C PRO A 51 -11.81 10.21 -0.35
N SER A 52 -12.70 10.96 -0.99
CA SER A 52 -12.36 11.81 -2.15
C SER A 52 -11.40 12.96 -1.83
N TRP A 53 -11.36 13.40 -0.57
CA TRP A 53 -10.40 14.40 -0.07
C TRP A 53 -8.96 13.85 0.05
N ILE A 54 -8.74 12.53 -0.13
CA ILE A 54 -7.40 11.96 -0.32
C ILE A 54 -7.01 12.12 -1.79
N ASN A 55 -6.56 13.32 -2.15
CA ASN A 55 -6.12 13.63 -3.50
C ASN A 55 -4.94 14.62 -3.51
N PRO A 56 -4.17 14.71 -4.62
CA PRO A 56 -2.98 15.57 -4.72
C PRO A 56 -3.22 17.06 -4.45
N SER A 57 -4.41 17.57 -4.78
CA SER A 57 -4.76 18.98 -4.59
C SER A 57 -5.03 19.32 -3.13
N SER A 58 -5.66 18.41 -2.38
CA SER A 58 -6.02 18.61 -0.98
C SER A 58 -4.91 18.25 0.00
N LEU A 59 -4.04 17.29 -0.34
CA LEU A 59 -3.04 16.70 0.55
C LEU A 59 -1.61 16.80 -0.01
N SER A 60 -1.26 17.95 -0.58
CA SER A 60 0.02 18.17 -1.26
C SER A 60 1.26 18.05 -0.36
N LEU A 61 1.10 18.26 0.95
CA LEU A 61 2.18 18.14 1.94
C LEU A 61 2.16 16.81 2.70
N LEU A 62 1.25 15.89 2.37
CA LEU A 62 1.11 14.62 3.08
C LEU A 62 2.33 13.73 2.83
N THR A 63 2.99 13.34 3.90
CA THR A 63 4.18 12.49 3.92
C THR A 63 3.90 11.07 4.42
N TYR A 64 2.84 10.90 5.23
CA TYR A 64 2.48 9.62 5.85
C TYR A 64 0.96 9.43 5.78
N LEU A 65 0.53 8.27 5.28
CA LEU A 65 -0.87 7.86 5.25
C LEU A 65 -0.97 6.42 5.74
N HIS A 66 -1.76 6.20 6.78
CA HIS A 66 -2.22 4.88 7.19
C HIS A 66 -3.75 4.83 7.12
N ILE A 67 -4.28 4.01 6.22
CA ILE A 67 -5.72 3.90 5.96
C ILE A 67 -6.15 2.46 5.69
N LYS A 68 -7.41 2.16 6.00
CA LYS A 68 -8.03 0.85 5.76
C LYS A 68 -9.31 1.07 4.99
N VAL A 69 -9.51 0.32 3.92
CA VAL A 69 -10.62 0.51 2.98
C VAL A 69 -11.22 -0.86 2.67
N VAL A 70 -12.53 -0.91 2.45
CA VAL A 70 -13.20 -2.07 1.86
C VAL A 70 -12.94 -2.04 0.35
N GLU A 71 -12.29 -3.08 -0.18
CA GLU A 71 -11.99 -3.23 -1.60
C GLU A 71 -11.18 -2.06 -2.16
N VAL A 72 -9.87 -2.22 -2.26
CA VAL A 72 -8.99 -1.15 -2.76
C VAL A 72 -8.87 -1.25 -4.29
N PRO A 73 -9.49 -0.34 -5.07
CA PRO A 73 -9.37 -0.38 -6.52
C PRO A 73 -7.97 0.10 -6.97
N SER A 74 -7.57 -0.30 -8.19
CA SER A 74 -6.27 0.10 -8.76
C SER A 74 -6.17 1.62 -8.96
N GLU A 75 -7.28 2.27 -9.27
CA GLU A 75 -7.40 3.72 -9.43
C GLU A 75 -7.12 4.46 -8.11
N ALA A 76 -7.51 3.89 -6.97
CA ALA A 76 -7.24 4.47 -5.66
C ALA A 76 -5.73 4.46 -5.34
N ILE A 77 -5.02 3.38 -5.65
CA ILE A 77 -3.56 3.32 -5.46
C ILE A 77 -2.86 4.33 -6.38
N GLN A 78 -3.32 4.47 -7.62
CA GLN A 78 -2.77 5.48 -8.54
C GLN A 78 -3.00 6.90 -8.02
N LEU A 79 -4.19 7.21 -7.50
CA LEU A 79 -4.49 8.51 -6.90
C LEU A 79 -3.57 8.84 -5.72
N VAL A 80 -3.36 7.87 -4.82
CA VAL A 80 -2.41 8.00 -3.71
C VAL A 80 -0.98 8.15 -4.23
N GLY A 81 -0.61 7.43 -5.28
CA GLY A 81 0.69 7.53 -5.96
C GLY A 81 0.95 8.90 -6.58
N MET A 82 -0.06 9.72 -6.83
CA MET A 82 0.10 11.08 -7.34
C MET A 82 0.42 12.11 -6.24
N LEU A 83 0.38 11.74 -4.96
CA LEU A 83 0.68 12.64 -3.85
C LEU A 83 2.16 13.07 -3.89
N PRO A 84 2.47 14.39 -4.03
CA PRO A 84 3.81 14.83 -4.41
C PRO A 84 4.86 14.72 -3.30
N ALA A 85 4.46 14.89 -2.04
CA ALA A 85 5.35 14.83 -0.87
C ALA A 85 5.34 13.47 -0.15
N PHE A 86 4.71 12.46 -0.76
CA PHE A 86 4.33 11.24 -0.06
C PHE A 86 5.49 10.27 0.12
N CYS A 87 5.78 9.93 1.38
CA CYS A 87 6.95 9.14 1.75
C CYS A 87 6.59 7.75 2.26
N VAL A 88 5.52 7.62 3.04
CA VAL A 88 5.15 6.38 3.73
C VAL A 88 3.67 6.07 3.52
N LEU A 89 3.39 4.92 2.92
CA LEU A 89 2.05 4.36 2.74
C LEU A 89 1.86 3.11 3.58
N GLU A 90 0.76 3.07 4.29
CA GLU A 90 0.18 1.84 4.82
C GLU A 90 -1.30 1.80 4.41
N ILE A 91 -1.63 0.88 3.51
CA ILE A 91 -3.01 0.69 3.05
C ILE A 91 -3.41 -0.76 3.21
N MET A 92 -4.61 -0.97 3.77
CA MET A 92 -5.17 -2.30 3.99
C MET A 92 -6.50 -2.46 3.26
N ASP A 93 -6.64 -3.55 2.52
CA ASP A 93 -7.94 -4.02 2.03
C ASP A 93 -8.58 -4.95 3.06
N ILE A 94 -9.62 -4.45 3.73
CA ILE A 94 -10.28 -5.21 4.80
C ILE A 94 -11.26 -6.26 4.27
N SER A 95 -11.70 -6.17 3.01
CA SER A 95 -12.57 -7.19 2.40
C SER A 95 -11.84 -8.52 2.27
N LYS A 96 -10.52 -8.45 2.07
CA LYS A 96 -9.63 -9.59 1.85
C LYS A 96 -8.99 -10.10 3.14
N PHE A 97 -9.04 -9.32 4.21
CA PHE A 97 -8.48 -9.68 5.51
C PHE A 97 -9.13 -10.92 6.11
N TYR A 98 -10.47 -10.97 6.16
CA TYR A 98 -11.20 -12.08 6.79
C TYR A 98 -11.33 -13.32 5.90
N GLU A 99 -11.28 -13.12 4.58
CA GLU A 99 -11.36 -14.23 3.62
C GLU A 99 -10.02 -14.94 3.43
N GLU A 100 -8.93 -14.41 4.00
CA GLU A 100 -7.55 -14.82 3.69
C GLU A 100 -7.31 -14.92 2.17
N ARG A 101 -7.92 -13.99 1.42
CA ARG A 101 -7.76 -13.90 -0.03
C ARG A 101 -6.90 -12.71 -0.37
N VAL A 102 -6.44 -12.66 -1.61
CA VAL A 102 -5.76 -11.49 -2.15
C VAL A 102 -6.01 -11.46 -3.65
N VAL A 103 -6.11 -10.26 -4.20
CA VAL A 103 -6.23 -10.02 -5.64
C VAL A 103 -4.97 -9.31 -6.10
N GLU A 104 -4.43 -9.76 -7.23
CA GLU A 104 -3.23 -9.17 -7.83
C GLU A 104 -3.56 -7.79 -8.36
N MET A 105 -2.74 -6.81 -8.01
CA MET A 105 -2.93 -5.44 -8.48
C MET A 105 -2.46 -5.30 -9.92
N SER A 106 -3.22 -4.57 -10.71
CA SER A 106 -2.80 -4.17 -12.06
C SER A 106 -1.58 -3.25 -12.01
N ALA A 107 -0.77 -3.29 -13.05
CA ALA A 107 0.35 -2.38 -13.21
C ALA A 107 -0.11 -0.91 -13.20
N LEU A 108 0.68 -0.06 -12.54
CA LEU A 108 0.45 1.37 -12.52
C LEU A 108 0.51 1.94 -13.95
N SER A 109 -0.38 2.90 -14.23
CA SER A 109 -0.49 3.49 -15.58
C SER A 109 0.66 4.42 -15.95
N SER A 110 1.49 4.84 -14.99
CA SER A 110 2.52 5.86 -15.20
C SER A 110 3.74 5.64 -14.31
N VAL A 111 4.91 5.97 -14.86
CA VAL A 111 6.20 5.98 -14.16
C VAL A 111 6.37 7.19 -13.24
N ALA A 112 5.51 8.21 -13.36
CA ALA A 112 5.56 9.41 -12.53
C ALA A 112 4.94 9.22 -11.14
N LEU A 113 4.39 8.04 -10.86
CA LEU A 113 3.73 7.72 -9.60
C LEU A 113 4.74 7.38 -8.50
N PHE A 114 4.39 7.72 -7.26
CA PHE A 114 5.18 7.55 -6.06
C PHE A 114 6.55 8.26 -6.11
N PRO A 115 6.64 9.53 -6.52
CA PRO A 115 7.92 10.19 -6.80
C PRO A 115 8.82 10.32 -5.57
N CYS A 116 8.23 10.41 -4.37
CA CYS A 116 8.94 10.56 -3.10
C CYS A 116 8.78 9.36 -2.15
N ALA A 117 8.09 8.30 -2.57
CA ALA A 117 7.78 7.18 -1.68
C ALA A 117 9.06 6.44 -1.29
N MET A 118 9.22 6.24 0.02
CA MET A 118 10.33 5.52 0.64
C MET A 118 9.86 4.17 1.18
N GLU A 119 8.62 4.11 1.68
CA GLU A 119 8.03 2.90 2.28
C GLU A 119 6.58 2.75 1.81
N CYS A 120 6.23 1.57 1.30
CA CYS A 120 4.85 1.24 0.94
C CYS A 120 4.48 -0.14 1.48
N HIS A 121 3.42 -0.20 2.26
CA HIS A 121 2.86 -1.42 2.82
C HIS A 121 1.43 -1.64 2.30
N PHE A 122 1.27 -2.67 1.49
CA PHE A 122 0.01 -3.09 0.87
C PHE A 122 -0.51 -4.34 1.57
N LEU A 123 -1.29 -4.14 2.64
CA LEU A 123 -1.78 -5.19 3.50
C LEU A 123 -3.05 -5.81 2.91
N CYS A 124 -3.08 -7.15 2.77
CA CYS A 124 -4.15 -7.88 2.09
C CYS A 124 -4.36 -7.47 0.62
N ILE A 125 -3.34 -6.88 0.01
CA ILE A 125 -3.35 -6.39 -1.37
C ILE A 125 -2.16 -7.01 -2.12
N GLY A 126 -2.43 -7.52 -3.32
CA GLY A 126 -1.47 -8.18 -4.20
C GLY A 126 -0.58 -7.23 -4.98
N ALA A 127 0.01 -6.25 -4.32
CA ALA A 127 0.91 -5.27 -4.93
C ALA A 127 2.32 -5.85 -5.14
N VAL A 128 2.40 -6.89 -5.96
CA VAL A 128 3.68 -7.52 -6.33
C VAL A 128 4.59 -6.52 -7.07
N PRO A 129 5.92 -6.72 -7.08
CA PRO A 129 6.86 -5.74 -7.66
C PRO A 129 6.54 -5.32 -9.09
N SER A 130 6.03 -6.22 -9.94
CA SER A 130 5.64 -5.91 -11.33
C SER A 130 4.53 -4.87 -11.47
N MET A 131 3.82 -4.54 -10.39
CA MET A 131 2.90 -3.41 -10.33
C MET A 131 3.60 -2.08 -10.65
N PHE A 132 4.88 -1.93 -10.31
CA PHE A 132 5.66 -0.71 -10.55
C PHE A 132 6.34 -0.77 -11.93
N PRO A 133 5.95 0.08 -12.90
CA PRO A 133 6.68 0.15 -14.16
C PRO A 133 8.09 0.71 -13.94
N ARG A 134 9.04 0.38 -14.84
CA ARG A 134 10.42 0.90 -14.75
C ARG A 134 10.43 2.42 -14.64
N GLY A 135 11.01 2.92 -13.55
CA GLY A 135 11.10 4.35 -13.26
C GLY A 135 10.07 4.87 -12.25
N ALA A 136 9.00 4.12 -11.98
CA ALA A 136 8.10 4.40 -10.86
C ALA A 136 8.80 4.18 -9.52
N ALA A 137 8.34 4.90 -8.50
CA ALA A 137 8.82 4.77 -7.12
C ALA A 137 10.36 4.74 -6.98
N PRO A 138 11.11 5.69 -7.58
CA PRO A 138 12.57 5.61 -7.72
C PRO A 138 13.34 5.69 -6.40
N ARG A 139 12.64 5.99 -5.29
CA ARG A 139 13.20 6.14 -3.94
C ARG A 139 12.68 5.07 -2.96
N LEU A 140 11.87 4.12 -3.44
CA LEU A 140 11.27 3.10 -2.59
C LEU A 140 12.35 2.18 -2.01
N LYS A 141 12.50 2.22 -0.69
CA LYS A 141 13.45 1.41 0.08
C LYS A 141 12.79 0.20 0.71
N HIS A 142 11.53 0.35 1.10
CA HIS A 142 10.77 -0.70 1.78
C HIS A 142 9.47 -0.99 1.04
N LEU A 143 9.30 -2.23 0.59
CA LEU A 143 8.07 -2.70 -0.02
C LEU A 143 7.47 -3.85 0.79
N GLY A 144 6.29 -3.63 1.36
CA GLY A 144 5.46 -4.63 2.00
C GLY A 144 4.26 -5.00 1.13
N PHE A 145 3.98 -6.28 0.90
CA PHE A 145 2.78 -6.70 0.18
C PHE A 145 2.27 -8.09 0.63
N THR A 146 1.05 -8.44 0.21
CA THR A 146 0.48 -9.77 0.43
C THR A 146 0.56 -10.60 -0.85
N PHE A 147 0.99 -11.86 -0.76
CA PHE A 147 1.17 -12.75 -1.89
C PHE A 147 0.41 -14.06 -1.67
N SER A 148 -0.43 -14.46 -2.61
CA SER A 148 -1.04 -15.80 -2.56
C SER A 148 -0.06 -16.83 -3.07
N ALA A 149 0.25 -17.84 -2.25
CA ALA A 149 1.10 -18.95 -2.67
C ALA A 149 0.55 -19.67 -3.91
N LYS A 150 -0.78 -19.68 -4.11
CA LYS A 150 -1.40 -20.22 -5.32
C LYS A 150 -0.93 -19.56 -6.61
N TRP A 151 -0.53 -18.30 -6.55
CA TRP A 151 -0.13 -17.57 -7.75
C TRP A 151 1.17 -18.09 -8.36
N ILE A 152 1.97 -18.88 -7.63
CA ILE A 152 3.23 -19.39 -8.16
C ILE A 152 3.04 -20.33 -9.37
N THR A 153 1.86 -20.91 -9.51
CA THR A 153 1.51 -21.78 -10.65
C THR A 153 1.02 -21.00 -11.87
N ARG A 154 0.87 -19.67 -11.77
CA ARG A 154 0.49 -18.82 -12.90
C ARG A 154 1.68 -18.61 -13.82
N GLU A 155 1.47 -18.76 -15.12
CA GLU A 155 2.53 -18.61 -16.12
C GLU A 155 3.13 -17.19 -16.18
N ASN A 156 2.36 -16.17 -15.80
CA ASN A 156 2.71 -14.76 -15.98
C ASN A 156 2.99 -14.01 -14.67
N ILE A 157 3.21 -14.72 -13.55
CA ILE A 157 3.52 -14.02 -12.29
C ILE A 157 4.97 -13.50 -12.33
N ASP A 158 5.12 -12.18 -12.31
CA ASP A 158 6.44 -11.53 -12.31
C ASP A 158 6.75 -10.96 -10.91
N LEU A 159 7.75 -11.56 -10.26
CA LEU A 159 8.28 -11.15 -8.96
C LEU A 159 9.59 -10.34 -9.09
N CYS A 160 10.05 -10.08 -10.31
CA CYS A 160 11.29 -9.35 -10.55
C CYS A 160 11.21 -7.93 -10.01
N MET A 161 12.07 -7.62 -9.05
CA MET A 161 12.13 -6.31 -8.38
C MET A 161 13.32 -5.46 -8.82
N ARG A 162 14.15 -5.93 -9.78
CA ARG A 162 15.38 -5.25 -10.25
C ARG A 162 15.17 -3.83 -10.78
N HIS A 163 13.95 -3.50 -11.19
CA HIS A 163 13.61 -2.20 -11.73
C HIS A 163 13.40 -1.13 -10.64
N ILE A 164 13.42 -1.48 -9.36
CA ILE A 164 13.29 -0.58 -8.21
C ILE A 164 14.67 -0.41 -7.55
N PRO A 165 15.54 0.49 -8.06
CA PRO A 165 16.96 0.49 -7.75
C PRO A 165 17.31 0.84 -6.29
N SER A 166 16.39 1.44 -5.54
CA SER A 166 16.57 1.87 -4.15
C SER A 166 16.14 0.83 -3.12
N LEU A 167 15.63 -0.33 -3.55
CA LEU A 167 15.01 -1.30 -2.65
C LEU A 167 16.05 -1.91 -1.70
N GLU A 168 15.76 -1.87 -0.41
CA GLU A 168 16.62 -2.32 0.70
C GLU A 168 15.93 -3.38 1.56
N ARG A 169 14.59 -3.38 1.62
CA ARG A 169 13.78 -4.32 2.41
C ARG A 169 12.50 -4.70 1.70
N VAL A 170 12.13 -5.97 1.81
CA VAL A 170 10.88 -6.52 1.27
C VAL A 170 10.20 -7.36 2.36
N GLU A 171 8.95 -7.03 2.66
CA GLU A 171 8.11 -7.78 3.59
C GLU A 171 6.96 -8.43 2.82
N VAL A 172 6.80 -9.75 2.94
CA VAL A 172 5.75 -10.48 2.22
C VAL A 172 4.95 -11.32 3.18
N LYS A 173 3.65 -11.03 3.28
CA LYS A 173 2.69 -11.96 3.91
C LYS A 173 2.27 -13.00 2.88
N VAL A 174 2.68 -14.25 3.07
CA VAL A 174 2.35 -15.35 2.17
C VAL A 174 1.06 -16.01 2.63
N ILE A 175 0.00 -15.81 1.86
CA ILE A 175 -1.29 -16.47 2.05
C ILE A 175 -1.17 -17.92 1.57
N LYS A 176 -1.46 -18.84 2.49
CA LYS A 176 -1.43 -20.28 2.25
C LYS A 176 -2.79 -20.86 1.88
N GLU A 177 -3.85 -20.06 2.04
CA GLU A 177 -5.21 -20.47 1.75
C GLU A 177 -5.31 -21.07 0.34
N GLU A 178 -5.99 -22.22 0.26
CA GLU A 178 -6.13 -23.06 -0.93
C GLU A 178 -4.80 -23.69 -1.45
N ALA A 179 -3.62 -23.23 -1.04
CA ALA A 179 -2.32 -23.70 -1.52
C ALA A 179 -1.83 -25.00 -0.84
N SER A 180 -1.14 -25.83 -1.60
CA SER A 180 -0.39 -26.98 -1.11
C SER A 180 0.95 -26.54 -0.49
N ASP A 181 1.51 -27.36 0.40
CA ASP A 181 2.83 -27.10 0.98
C ASP A 181 3.92 -26.92 -0.08
N ARG A 182 3.79 -27.62 -1.21
CA ARG A 182 4.68 -27.47 -2.37
C ARG A 182 4.57 -26.08 -2.99
N GLU A 183 3.36 -25.59 -3.25
CA GLU A 183 3.14 -24.25 -3.80
C GLU A 183 3.66 -23.16 -2.83
N VAL A 184 3.45 -23.33 -1.52
CA VAL A 184 4.00 -22.42 -0.50
C VAL A 184 5.52 -22.43 -0.52
N TYR A 185 6.15 -23.60 -0.62
CA TYR A 185 7.60 -23.72 -0.71
C TYR A 185 8.15 -23.05 -1.98
N GLU A 186 7.55 -23.34 -3.14
CA GLU A 186 7.94 -22.77 -4.43
C GLU A 186 7.76 -21.24 -4.45
N ALA A 187 6.66 -20.73 -3.90
CA ALA A 187 6.40 -19.29 -3.75
C ALA A 187 7.50 -18.61 -2.92
N LYS A 188 7.81 -19.16 -1.75
CA LYS A 188 8.87 -18.60 -0.89
C LYS A 188 10.25 -18.72 -1.54
N ALA A 189 10.52 -19.79 -2.28
CA ALA A 189 11.77 -19.96 -3.02
C ALA A 189 11.90 -18.92 -4.14
N ALA A 190 10.84 -18.67 -4.90
CA ALA A 190 10.82 -17.68 -5.97
C ALA A 190 11.00 -16.24 -5.44
N LEU A 191 10.33 -15.90 -4.33
CA LEU A 191 10.52 -14.60 -3.66
C LEU A 191 11.97 -14.40 -3.19
N ARG A 192 12.58 -15.45 -2.61
CA ARG A 192 14.01 -15.42 -2.22
C ARG A 192 14.92 -15.24 -3.43
N ALA A 193 14.71 -16.00 -4.50
CA ALA A 193 15.49 -15.89 -5.72
C ALA A 193 15.38 -14.48 -6.33
N ALA A 194 14.19 -13.89 -6.36
CA ALA A 194 13.98 -12.54 -6.86
C ALA A 194 14.69 -11.47 -6.00
N ALA A 195 14.71 -11.64 -4.67
CA ALA A 195 15.45 -10.75 -3.78
C ALA A 195 16.97 -10.93 -3.93
N GLU A 196 17.47 -12.16 -4.07
CA GLU A 196 18.89 -12.45 -4.27
C GLU A 196 19.43 -11.94 -5.61
N ASP A 197 18.58 -11.92 -6.64
CA ASP A 197 18.91 -11.41 -7.98
C ASP A 197 18.93 -9.87 -8.03
N HIS A 198 18.31 -9.20 -7.05
CA HIS A 198 18.33 -7.74 -6.96
C HIS A 198 19.74 -7.19 -6.66
N PRO A 199 20.20 -6.10 -7.32
CA PRO A 199 21.53 -5.54 -7.12
C PRO A 199 21.86 -5.20 -5.65
N ASN A 200 20.89 -4.69 -4.90
CA ASN A 200 21.08 -4.35 -3.48
C ASN A 200 20.84 -5.52 -2.52
N ARG A 201 20.39 -6.70 -3.01
CA ARG A 201 20.02 -7.87 -2.20
C ARG A 201 19.19 -7.49 -0.96
N PRO A 202 17.96 -6.96 -1.15
CA PRO A 202 17.16 -6.44 -0.04
C PRO A 202 16.90 -7.54 1.00
N VAL A 203 16.80 -7.12 2.27
CA VAL A 203 16.39 -8.01 3.35
C VAL A 203 14.97 -8.47 3.07
N LEU A 204 14.79 -9.78 2.96
CA LEU A 204 13.48 -10.38 2.68
C LEU A 204 12.91 -11.04 3.95
N ASP A 205 11.76 -10.54 4.39
CA ASP A 205 11.01 -11.10 5.50
C ASP A 205 9.71 -11.75 4.98
N LEU A 206 9.55 -13.04 5.25
CA LEU A 206 8.40 -13.85 4.79
C LEU A 206 7.56 -14.29 5.98
N HIS A 207 6.34 -13.77 6.07
CA HIS A 207 5.35 -14.10 7.11
C HIS A 207 4.38 -15.18 6.61
#